data_AF-A0A150WQ85-F1
#
_entry.id   AF-A0A150WQ85-F1
#
_cell.length_a   1.000
_cell.length_b   1.000
_cell.length_c   1.000
_cell.angle_alpha   90.00
_cell.angle_beta   90.00
_cell.angle_gamma   90.00
#
_symmetry.space_group_name_H-M   'P 1'
#
loop_
_entity.id
_entity.type
_entity.pdbx_description
1 polymer ?
#
loop_
_entity_poly.entity_id
_entity_poly.type
_entity_poly.pdbx_seq_one_letter_code
_entity_poly.pdbx_strand_id
1 'polypeptide(L)'
;MGTPDKDYYSHCLQADLKSAIKAISKESRSDSKKVISLRKKVMSRFVEQNEQLRIKCKDPFVSTVIATYRDYYRKVLLQPGRSEQLSTSLYSSLRIILADSDQKQTAKYSSDKIEKKLSEEIRKRGYYSLFGSVTPFRSLLVWKKQYSKIYTVSLPEKKQKIEVVFMDDFVELSWMHYATLGRYYVGGWAKKNALYCIKQAYKVGSPEFQAHYLAHEAQHFADYKSFPKLQQTDLEYRAKLTELAVTKTPKKFIQKLKSESKNDRQLPHCFAAFKIISELKPGQPPASLNKFGHELLSIHTKALKKAGAKTVRSVI
;
A
#
# COMPACT_ATOMS: atom_id res chain seq x y z
N MET A 1 18.77 -17.21 -7.06
CA MET A 1 17.84 -17.37 -5.93
C MET A 1 17.94 -16.14 -5.03
N GLY A 2 16.82 -15.68 -4.45
CA GLY A 2 16.81 -14.55 -3.52
C GLY A 2 17.50 -14.90 -2.20
N THR A 3 17.77 -13.90 -1.37
CA THR A 3 18.19 -14.14 0.02
C THR A 3 16.94 -14.44 0.87
N PRO A 4 17.02 -15.28 1.93
CA PRO A 4 15.85 -15.67 2.73
C PRO A 4 14.99 -14.50 3.23
N ASP A 5 15.63 -13.37 3.55
CA ASP A 5 14.92 -12.15 3.97
C ASP A 5 14.11 -11.52 2.82
N LYS A 6 14.64 -11.49 1.59
CA LYS A 6 13.91 -10.98 0.43
C LYS A 6 12.71 -11.85 0.10
N ASP A 7 12.89 -13.16 0.16
CA ASP A 7 11.81 -14.12 -0.12
C ASP A 7 10.72 -14.03 0.94
N TYR A 8 11.07 -13.92 2.23
CA TYR A 8 10.13 -13.65 3.32
C TYR A 8 9.25 -12.43 3.03
N TYR A 9 9.87 -11.27 2.75
CA TYR A 9 9.12 -10.05 2.51
C TYR A 9 8.25 -10.14 1.24
N SER A 10 8.77 -10.74 0.17
CA SER A 10 8.02 -10.95 -1.07
C SER A 10 6.73 -11.74 -0.84
N HIS A 11 6.80 -12.82 -0.06
CA HIS A 11 5.62 -13.60 0.31
C HIS A 11 4.67 -12.85 1.25
N CYS A 12 5.18 -12.08 2.22
CA CYS A 12 4.35 -11.24 3.08
C CYS A 12 3.53 -10.21 2.29
N LEU A 13 4.13 -9.55 1.29
CA LEU A 13 3.44 -8.58 0.44
C LEU A 13 2.30 -9.23 -0.39
N GLN A 14 2.37 -10.53 -0.61
CA GLN A 14 1.35 -11.34 -1.29
C GLN A 14 0.33 -11.95 -0.30
N ALA A 15 0.37 -11.55 0.98
CA ALA A 15 -0.43 -12.14 2.06
C ALA A 15 -0.23 -13.67 2.25
N ASP A 16 0.87 -14.23 1.74
CA ASP A 16 1.22 -15.65 1.89
C ASP A 16 2.20 -15.85 3.05
N LEU A 17 1.69 -15.71 4.28
CA LEU A 17 2.52 -15.86 5.47
C LEU A 17 3.10 -17.28 5.61
N LYS A 18 2.40 -18.31 5.11
CA LYS A 18 2.88 -19.70 5.17
C LYS A 18 4.18 -19.87 4.39
N SER A 19 4.22 -19.41 3.13
CA SER A 19 5.45 -19.44 2.35
C SER A 19 6.51 -18.48 2.90
N ALA A 20 6.11 -17.33 3.44
CA ALA A 20 7.05 -16.41 4.10
C ALA A 20 7.77 -17.09 5.28
N ILE A 21 7.04 -17.73 6.18
CA ILE A 21 7.60 -18.48 7.32
C ILE A 21 8.53 -19.59 6.82
N LYS A 22 8.11 -20.36 5.80
CA LYS A 22 8.93 -21.41 5.20
C LYS A 22 10.25 -20.88 4.60
N ALA A 23 10.22 -19.70 3.98
CA ALA A 23 11.39 -19.09 3.37
C ALA A 23 12.45 -18.69 4.40
N ILE A 24 12.04 -18.31 5.62
CA ILE A 24 12.95 -17.83 6.67
C ILE A 24 13.24 -18.87 7.77
N SER A 25 12.46 -19.95 7.89
CA SER A 25 12.57 -20.91 8.99
C SER A 25 13.81 -21.80 8.93
N LYS A 26 14.32 -22.12 7.74
CA LYS A 26 15.53 -22.93 7.59
C LYS A 26 16.76 -22.16 8.06
N GLU A 27 17.52 -22.75 8.96
CA GLU A 27 18.80 -22.21 9.40
C GLU A 27 19.90 -22.61 8.42
N SER A 28 20.84 -21.69 8.18
CA SER A 28 22.06 -21.95 7.44
C SER A 28 23.24 -21.35 8.16
N ARG A 29 24.39 -22.05 8.13
CA ARG A 29 25.67 -21.52 8.63
C ARG A 29 26.12 -20.25 7.88
N SER A 30 25.60 -20.02 6.67
CA SER A 30 25.87 -18.82 5.87
C SER A 30 24.90 -17.66 6.14
N ASP A 31 23.98 -17.80 7.09
CA ASP A 31 23.01 -16.74 7.38
C ASP A 31 23.67 -15.49 7.94
N SER A 32 23.36 -14.34 7.32
CA SER A 32 23.74 -13.05 7.88
C SER A 32 23.06 -12.78 9.22
N LYS A 33 23.67 -11.95 10.07
CA LYS A 33 23.08 -11.47 11.33
C LYS A 33 21.66 -10.90 11.14
N LYS A 34 21.41 -10.26 9.99
CA LYS A 34 20.10 -9.72 9.61
C LYS A 34 19.05 -10.83 9.45
N VAL A 35 19.41 -11.93 8.78
CA VAL A 35 18.52 -13.08 8.57
C VAL A 35 18.22 -13.78 9.90
N ILE A 36 19.23 -13.98 10.74
CA ILE A 36 19.06 -14.58 12.08
C ILE A 36 18.13 -13.73 12.94
N SER A 37 18.34 -12.40 12.98
CA SER A 37 17.48 -11.47 13.74
C SER A 37 16.04 -11.46 13.20
N LEU A 38 15.87 -11.47 11.88
CA LEU A 38 14.57 -11.55 11.25
C LEU A 38 13.85 -12.85 11.63
N ARG A 39 14.50 -14.01 11.47
CA ARG A 39 13.96 -15.32 11.83
C ARG A 39 13.42 -15.35 13.25
N LYS A 40 14.23 -14.92 14.23
CA LYS A 40 13.82 -14.88 15.64
C LYS A 40 12.52 -14.09 15.85
N LYS A 41 12.41 -12.91 15.22
CA LYS A 41 11.21 -12.08 15.32
C LYS A 41 9.99 -12.71 14.63
N VAL A 42 10.19 -13.35 13.48
CA VAL A 42 9.12 -14.08 12.77
C VAL A 42 8.59 -15.24 13.61
N MET A 43 9.49 -16.05 14.19
CA MET A 43 9.10 -17.19 15.02
C MET A 43 8.32 -16.72 16.26
N SER A 44 8.83 -15.72 16.96
CA SER A 44 8.16 -15.12 18.12
C SER A 44 6.77 -14.55 17.80
N ARG A 45 6.60 -13.85 16.67
CA ARG A 45 5.31 -13.23 16.28
C ARG A 45 4.26 -14.24 15.82
N PHE A 46 4.65 -15.17 14.94
CA PHE A 46 3.70 -15.95 14.15
C PHE A 46 3.66 -17.43 14.50
N VAL A 47 4.73 -17.99 15.06
CA VAL A 47 4.81 -19.41 15.40
C VAL A 47 4.58 -19.61 16.88
N GLU A 48 5.45 -19.04 17.71
CA GLU A 48 5.39 -19.14 19.18
C GLU A 48 4.30 -18.22 19.76
N GLN A 49 3.96 -17.14 19.05
CA GLN A 49 2.96 -16.14 19.44
C GLN A 49 3.22 -15.51 20.82
N ASN A 50 4.47 -15.46 21.24
CA ASN A 50 4.92 -14.92 22.52
C ASN A 50 5.51 -13.51 22.41
N GLU A 51 5.51 -12.91 21.22
CA GLU A 51 6.03 -11.56 21.03
C GLU A 51 5.21 -10.53 21.82
N GLN A 52 5.90 -9.79 22.69
CA GLN A 52 5.31 -8.64 23.37
C GLN A 52 5.30 -7.41 22.45
N LEU A 53 4.25 -7.30 21.66
CA LEU A 53 4.05 -6.17 20.75
C LEU A 53 3.72 -4.89 21.50
N ARG A 54 4.72 -4.01 21.65
CA ARG A 54 4.48 -2.66 22.18
C ARG A 54 3.68 -1.84 21.19
N ILE A 55 2.47 -1.41 21.58
CA ILE A 55 1.70 -0.41 20.86
C ILE A 55 2.27 0.96 21.26
N LYS A 56 2.74 1.74 20.28
CA LYS A 56 3.34 3.07 20.50
C LYS A 56 2.27 4.16 20.68
N CYS A 57 1.22 3.86 21.42
CA CYS A 57 0.11 4.77 21.71
C CYS A 57 -0.18 4.70 23.21
N LYS A 58 -0.26 5.86 23.87
CA LYS A 58 -0.54 5.95 25.31
C LYS A 58 -2.04 6.04 25.61
N ASP A 59 -2.84 6.50 24.65
CA ASP A 59 -4.29 6.60 24.79
C ASP A 59 -4.91 5.19 24.87
N PRO A 60 -5.60 4.83 25.97
CA PRO A 60 -6.10 3.46 26.17
C PRO A 60 -7.13 3.03 25.13
N PHE A 61 -8.00 3.95 24.68
CA PHE A 61 -9.03 3.63 23.70
C PHE A 61 -8.40 3.37 22.33
N VAL A 62 -7.55 4.28 21.86
CA VAL A 62 -6.86 4.14 20.57
C VAL A 62 -5.96 2.89 20.58
N SER A 63 -5.26 2.64 21.69
CA SER A 63 -4.45 1.42 21.86
C SER A 63 -5.27 0.14 21.82
N THR A 64 -6.46 0.14 22.42
CA THR A 64 -7.38 -1.02 22.38
C THR A 64 -7.83 -1.30 20.95
N VAL A 65 -8.24 -0.27 20.21
CA VAL A 65 -8.62 -0.41 18.78
C VAL A 65 -7.46 -0.98 17.95
N ILE A 66 -6.24 -0.47 18.14
CA ILE A 66 -5.04 -0.97 17.46
C ILE A 66 -4.77 -2.44 17.83
N ALA A 67 -4.87 -2.79 19.10
CA ALA A 67 -4.68 -4.16 19.58
C ALA A 67 -5.66 -5.13 18.91
N THR A 68 -6.94 -4.74 18.81
CA THR A 68 -7.98 -5.51 18.14
C THR A 68 -7.67 -5.73 16.65
N TYR A 69 -7.19 -4.71 15.94
CA TYR A 69 -6.74 -4.87 14.55
C TYR A 69 -5.51 -5.77 14.42
N ARG A 70 -4.52 -5.67 15.31
CA ARG A 70 -3.32 -6.52 15.28
C ARG A 70 -3.62 -7.99 15.54
N ASP A 71 -4.54 -8.27 16.47
CA ASP A 71 -5.02 -9.64 16.69
C ASP A 71 -5.73 -10.18 15.44
N TYR A 72 -6.60 -9.37 14.82
CA TYR A 72 -7.20 -9.70 13.53
C TYR A 72 -6.13 -9.98 12.46
N TYR A 73 -5.12 -9.12 12.29
CA TYR A 73 -4.04 -9.31 11.31
C TYR A 73 -3.32 -10.64 11.49
N ARG A 74 -2.93 -10.97 12.72
CA ARG A 74 -2.28 -12.24 13.03
C ARG A 74 -3.16 -13.42 12.62
N LYS A 75 -4.46 -13.38 12.98
CA LYS A 75 -5.41 -14.45 12.67
C LYS A 75 -5.63 -14.61 11.16
N VAL A 76 -5.87 -13.53 10.42
CA VAL A 76 -6.11 -13.63 8.96
C VAL A 76 -4.86 -14.04 8.18
N LEU A 77 -3.68 -13.64 8.62
CA LEU A 77 -2.42 -14.05 7.99
C LEU A 77 -2.13 -15.55 8.21
N LEU A 78 -2.48 -16.09 9.39
CA LEU A 78 -2.32 -17.52 9.68
C LEU A 78 -3.44 -18.39 9.09
N GLN A 79 -4.63 -17.82 8.89
CA GLN A 79 -5.83 -18.53 8.44
C GLN A 79 -6.51 -17.77 7.27
N PRO A 80 -5.84 -17.59 6.12
CA PRO A 80 -6.35 -16.77 5.03
C PRO A 80 -7.72 -17.24 4.50
N GLY A 81 -8.01 -18.54 4.56
CA GLY A 81 -9.31 -19.11 4.17
C GLY A 81 -10.49 -18.74 5.08
N ARG A 82 -10.26 -18.03 6.19
CA ARG A 82 -11.30 -17.59 7.15
C ARG A 82 -11.43 -16.07 7.23
N SER A 83 -10.94 -15.35 6.23
CA SER A 83 -10.87 -13.88 6.23
C SER A 83 -12.22 -13.20 6.49
N GLU A 84 -13.32 -13.71 5.94
CA GLU A 84 -14.66 -13.16 6.14
C GLU A 84 -15.18 -13.35 7.57
N GLN A 85 -15.07 -14.57 8.12
CA GLN A 85 -15.45 -14.87 9.51
C GLN A 85 -14.63 -14.03 10.50
N LEU A 86 -13.32 -13.91 10.26
CA LEU A 86 -12.43 -13.11 11.09
C LEU A 86 -12.74 -11.61 10.98
N SER A 87 -13.17 -11.14 9.81
CA SER A 87 -13.61 -9.75 9.64
C SER A 87 -14.91 -9.48 10.41
N THR A 88 -15.84 -10.43 10.42
CA THR A 88 -17.05 -10.35 11.24
C THR A 88 -16.70 -10.27 12.73
N SER A 89 -15.78 -11.11 13.19
CA SER A 89 -15.30 -11.13 14.58
C SER A 89 -14.59 -9.82 14.97
N LEU A 90 -13.81 -9.24 14.06
CA LEU A 90 -13.21 -7.92 14.21
C LEU A 90 -14.29 -6.86 14.49
N TYR A 91 -15.32 -6.78 13.65
CA TYR A 91 -16.38 -5.77 13.84
C TYR A 91 -17.22 -6.00 15.09
N SER A 92 -17.47 -7.25 15.50
CA SER A 92 -18.09 -7.53 16.80
C SER A 92 -17.26 -6.97 17.96
N SER A 93 -15.94 -7.15 17.93
CA SER A 93 -15.03 -6.61 18.95
C SER A 93 -15.01 -5.07 18.93
N LEU A 94 -14.98 -4.46 17.74
CA LEU A 94 -15.03 -3.01 17.58
C LEU A 94 -16.35 -2.39 18.05
N ARG A 95 -17.48 -3.11 17.91
CA ARG A 95 -18.78 -2.68 18.48
C ARG A 95 -18.73 -2.63 19.99
N ILE A 96 -18.13 -3.62 20.63
CA ILE A 96 -17.97 -3.67 22.09
C ILE A 96 -17.13 -2.47 22.56
N ILE A 97 -16.03 -2.17 21.87
CA ILE A 97 -15.16 -1.02 22.19
C ILE A 97 -15.91 0.33 22.08
N LEU A 98 -16.85 0.46 21.13
CA LEU A 98 -17.66 1.66 20.96
C LEU A 98 -18.79 1.81 21.99
N ALA A 99 -19.26 0.71 22.58
CA ALA A 99 -20.51 0.69 23.33
C ALA A 99 -20.30 1.14 24.78
N ASP A 100 -20.19 2.45 24.98
CA ASP A 100 -20.01 3.06 26.31
C ASP A 100 -21.30 3.71 26.88
N SER A 101 -22.45 3.62 26.19
CA SER A 101 -23.73 4.19 26.71
C SER A 101 -25.05 3.60 26.20
N ASP A 102 -25.12 2.99 25.00
CA ASP A 102 -26.34 2.30 24.53
C ASP A 102 -26.01 1.08 23.64
N GLN A 103 -25.84 -0.07 24.28
CA GLN A 103 -25.53 -1.35 23.64
C GLN A 103 -26.61 -1.82 22.66
N LYS A 104 -27.88 -1.45 22.86
CA LYS A 104 -28.98 -1.86 21.97
C LYS A 104 -28.91 -1.11 20.64
N GLN A 105 -28.45 0.14 20.66
CA GLN A 105 -28.33 0.95 19.44
C GLN A 105 -27.08 0.58 18.63
N THR A 106 -25.95 0.30 19.27
CA THR A 106 -24.69 -0.06 18.58
C THR A 106 -24.75 -1.43 17.88
N ALA A 107 -25.58 -2.37 18.38
CA ALA A 107 -25.81 -3.67 17.74
C ALA A 107 -26.34 -3.56 16.29
N LYS A 108 -27.04 -2.48 15.96
CA LYS A 108 -27.60 -2.24 14.61
C LYS A 108 -26.64 -1.54 13.65
N TYR A 109 -25.42 -1.19 14.08
CA TYR A 109 -24.52 -0.43 13.24
C TYR A 109 -23.88 -1.30 12.15
N SER A 110 -23.90 -0.80 10.91
CA SER A 110 -23.10 -1.33 9.81
C SER A 110 -21.60 -1.12 10.08
N SER A 111 -20.75 -1.89 9.40
CA SER A 111 -19.29 -1.72 9.45
C SER A 111 -18.86 -0.29 9.19
N ASP A 112 -19.40 0.36 8.15
CA ASP A 112 -19.06 1.75 7.81
C ASP A 112 -19.45 2.73 8.91
N LYS A 113 -20.59 2.50 9.58
CA LYS A 113 -21.04 3.33 10.70
C LYS A 113 -20.13 3.15 11.93
N ILE A 114 -19.65 1.94 12.18
CA ILE A 114 -18.66 1.64 13.23
C ILE A 114 -17.35 2.35 12.94
N GLU A 115 -16.80 2.21 11.74
CA GLU A 115 -15.55 2.87 11.33
C GLU A 115 -15.66 4.40 11.44
N LYS A 116 -16.79 4.98 11.05
CA LYS A 116 -17.06 6.41 11.21
C LYS A 116 -17.07 6.83 12.68
N LYS A 117 -17.80 6.11 13.53
CA LYS A 117 -17.87 6.41 14.98
C LYS A 117 -16.53 6.26 15.68
N LEU A 118 -15.76 5.22 15.34
CA LEU A 118 -14.39 5.05 15.82
C LEU A 118 -13.51 6.21 15.35
N SER A 119 -13.62 6.64 14.09
CA SER A 119 -12.85 7.77 13.58
C SER A 119 -13.16 9.07 14.33
N GLU A 120 -14.43 9.33 14.61
CA GLU A 120 -14.87 10.47 15.42
C GLU A 120 -14.23 10.43 16.82
N GLU A 121 -14.22 9.26 17.46
CA GLU A 121 -13.69 9.11 18.83
C GLU A 121 -12.16 9.18 18.88
N ILE A 122 -11.47 8.52 17.94
CA ILE A 122 -10.03 8.62 17.74
C ILE A 122 -9.62 10.09 17.49
N ARG A 123 -10.44 10.85 16.75
CA ARG A 123 -10.21 12.27 16.47
C ARG A 123 -10.29 13.15 17.71
N LYS A 124 -11.26 12.92 18.60
CA LYS A 124 -11.36 13.64 19.89
C LYS A 124 -10.11 13.43 20.75
N ARG A 125 -9.45 12.29 20.61
CA ARG A 125 -8.23 11.91 21.34
C ARG A 125 -6.94 12.43 20.71
N GLY A 126 -7.05 13.25 19.65
CA GLY A 126 -5.90 13.90 19.00
C GLY A 126 -5.26 13.11 17.86
N TYR A 127 -5.86 11.99 17.45
CA TYR A 127 -5.34 11.14 16.38
C TYR A 127 -6.20 11.24 15.12
N TYR A 128 -5.60 10.95 13.97
CA TYR A 128 -6.32 10.70 12.73
C TYR A 128 -6.38 9.20 12.48
N SER A 129 -7.41 8.75 11.79
CA SER A 129 -7.57 7.35 11.41
C SER A 129 -8.06 7.20 9.99
N LEU A 130 -7.64 6.11 9.35
CA LEU A 130 -8.22 5.62 8.11
C LEU A 130 -8.51 4.14 8.26
N PHE A 131 -9.79 3.81 8.10
CA PHE A 131 -10.30 2.45 8.02
C PHE A 131 -10.52 2.05 6.56
N GLY A 132 -10.81 0.77 6.31
CA GLY A 132 -11.03 0.23 4.97
C GLY A 132 -10.25 -1.05 4.74
N SER A 133 -9.73 -1.22 3.53
CA SER A 133 -8.97 -2.41 3.13
C SER A 133 -7.69 -2.01 2.42
N VAL A 134 -6.61 -2.72 2.74
CA VAL A 134 -5.45 -2.86 1.86
C VAL A 134 -5.53 -4.30 1.40
N THR A 135 -5.83 -4.53 0.12
CA THR A 135 -6.11 -5.89 -0.39
C THR A 135 -5.04 -6.88 0.08
N PRO A 136 -5.41 -8.04 0.65
CA PRO A 136 -6.78 -8.58 0.72
C PRO A 136 -7.55 -8.29 2.02
N PHE A 137 -6.92 -7.71 3.04
CA PHE A 137 -7.51 -7.64 4.39
C PHE A 137 -8.03 -6.26 4.78
N ARG A 138 -8.89 -6.23 5.79
CA ARG A 138 -9.26 -4.97 6.46
C ARG A 138 -8.01 -4.34 7.09
N SER A 139 -7.95 -3.02 7.07
CA SER A 139 -6.76 -2.26 7.47
C SER A 139 -7.14 -1.05 8.30
N LEU A 140 -6.24 -0.69 9.21
CA LEU A 140 -6.30 0.49 10.04
C LEU A 140 -4.97 1.24 9.88
N LEU A 141 -5.06 2.53 9.64
CA LEU A 141 -3.96 3.46 9.78
C LEU A 141 -4.31 4.46 10.88
N VAL A 142 -3.37 4.75 11.77
CA VAL A 142 -3.55 5.77 12.83
C VAL A 142 -2.29 6.62 12.94
N TRP A 143 -2.45 7.94 12.90
CA TRP A 143 -1.34 8.90 12.94
C TRP A 143 -1.72 10.16 13.72
N LYS A 144 -0.72 10.93 14.18
CA LYS A 144 -0.97 12.10 15.03
C LYS A 144 -0.92 13.42 14.27
N LYS A 145 -0.01 13.54 13.31
CA LYS A 145 0.29 14.83 12.67
C LYS A 145 -0.06 14.75 11.19
N GLN A 146 -0.75 15.76 10.68
CA GLN A 146 -0.86 15.94 9.24
C GLN A 146 -0.84 17.41 8.86
N TYR A 147 -0.39 17.70 7.65
CA TYR A 147 -0.46 19.03 7.06
C TYR A 147 -0.62 18.90 5.53
N SER A 148 -1.15 19.94 4.90
CA SER A 148 -1.33 19.97 3.44
C SER A 148 -0.35 20.93 2.79
N LYS A 149 0.04 20.61 1.55
CA LYS A 149 0.78 21.52 0.67
C LYS A 149 0.31 21.35 -0.77
N ILE A 150 0.15 22.45 -1.50
CA ILE A 150 -0.17 22.42 -2.93
C ILE A 150 1.11 22.20 -3.73
N TYR A 151 1.09 21.24 -4.65
CA TYR A 151 2.15 20.99 -5.62
C TYR A 151 1.65 21.28 -7.02
N THR A 152 2.50 21.89 -7.85
CA THR A 152 2.31 21.91 -9.29
C THR A 152 3.07 20.73 -9.88
N VAL A 153 2.35 19.69 -10.29
CA VAL A 153 2.93 18.46 -10.84
C VAL A 153 2.92 18.56 -12.36
N SER A 154 4.09 18.39 -12.98
CA SER A 154 4.23 18.30 -14.43
C SER A 154 4.20 16.83 -14.84
N LEU A 155 3.02 16.31 -15.17
CA LEU A 155 2.90 15.00 -15.79
C LEU A 155 3.34 15.08 -17.26
N PRO A 156 3.74 13.94 -17.86
CA PRO A 156 4.05 13.84 -19.30
C PRO A 156 3.02 14.49 -20.22
N GLU A 157 1.73 14.42 -19.89
CA GLU A 157 0.63 14.86 -20.75
C GLU A 157 0.00 16.19 -20.32
N LYS A 158 0.22 16.63 -19.06
CA LYS A 158 -0.38 17.87 -18.54
C LYS A 158 0.30 18.36 -17.27
N LYS A 159 0.18 19.65 -16.98
CA LYS A 159 0.47 20.23 -15.67
C LYS A 159 -0.82 20.34 -14.85
N GLN A 160 -0.75 20.08 -13.56
CA GLN A 160 -1.90 20.26 -12.66
C GLN A 160 -1.45 20.65 -11.25
N LYS A 161 -2.25 21.50 -10.59
CA LYS A 161 -2.11 21.81 -9.17
C LYS A 161 -2.87 20.77 -8.37
N ILE A 162 -2.23 20.14 -7.40
CA ILE A 162 -2.83 19.11 -6.55
C ILE A 162 -2.43 19.38 -5.09
N GLU A 163 -3.40 19.26 -4.18
CA GLU A 163 -3.13 19.24 -2.74
C GLU A 163 -2.54 17.87 -2.35
N VAL A 164 -1.45 17.92 -1.58
CA VAL A 164 -0.82 16.74 -0.97
C VAL A 164 -0.95 16.87 0.54
N VAL A 165 -1.68 15.93 1.14
CA VAL A 165 -1.81 15.77 2.59
C VAL A 165 -0.69 14.85 3.08
N PHE A 166 0.26 15.39 3.82
CA PHE A 166 1.30 14.61 4.48
C PHE A 166 0.82 14.15 5.84
N MET A 167 0.85 12.83 6.06
CA MET A 167 0.55 12.18 7.34
C MET A 167 1.87 11.74 7.97
N ASP A 168 2.00 11.91 9.29
CA ASP A 168 3.24 11.72 10.03
C ASP A 168 2.94 11.29 11.49
N ASP A 169 3.97 10.79 12.18
CA ASP A 169 3.89 10.27 13.56
C ASP A 169 2.82 9.16 13.69
N PHE A 170 3.02 8.11 12.88
CA PHE A 170 2.14 6.94 12.83
C PHE A 170 2.31 6.06 14.07
N VAL A 171 1.18 5.56 14.59
CA VAL A 171 1.12 4.56 15.66
C VAL A 171 0.59 3.20 15.17
N GLU A 172 -0.04 3.15 13.99
CA GLU A 172 -0.46 1.91 13.31
C GLU A 172 -0.44 2.08 11.78
N LEU A 173 0.04 1.06 11.05
CA LEU A 173 0.37 1.11 9.61
C LEU A 173 -0.13 -0.12 8.82
N SER A 174 -1.35 -0.58 9.12
CA SER A 174 -2.02 -1.71 8.46
C SER A 174 -1.35 -3.09 8.62
N TRP A 175 -2.06 -4.12 8.14
CA TRP A 175 -1.59 -5.51 8.20
C TRP A 175 -0.26 -5.72 7.46
N MET A 176 0.05 -4.95 6.42
CA MET A 176 1.29 -5.13 5.66
C MET A 176 2.52 -4.74 6.49
N HIS A 177 2.44 -3.63 7.23
CA HIS A 177 3.47 -3.24 8.20
C HIS A 177 3.60 -4.28 9.30
N TYR A 178 2.47 -4.81 9.77
CA TYR A 178 2.45 -5.87 10.77
C TYR A 178 3.10 -7.17 10.26
N ALA A 179 2.73 -7.63 9.06
CA ALA A 179 3.24 -8.84 8.42
C ALA A 179 4.75 -8.75 8.19
N THR A 180 5.26 -7.58 7.80
CA THR A 180 6.65 -7.39 7.41
C THR A 180 7.54 -6.88 8.55
N LEU A 181 7.10 -6.99 9.81
CA LEU A 181 7.89 -6.56 10.98
C LEU A 181 8.32 -5.08 10.89
N GLY A 182 7.47 -4.25 10.29
CA GLY A 182 7.68 -2.82 10.09
C GLY A 182 8.51 -2.45 8.86
N ARG A 183 8.90 -3.44 8.03
CA ARG A 183 9.77 -3.20 6.88
C ARG A 183 9.06 -2.51 5.72
N TYR A 184 7.83 -2.91 5.41
CA TYR A 184 7.06 -2.44 4.26
C TYR A 184 5.66 -2.01 4.65
N TYR A 185 5.18 -0.97 3.99
CA TYR A 185 3.86 -0.38 4.17
C TYR A 185 3.52 0.44 2.93
N VAL A 186 2.25 0.84 2.78
CA VAL A 186 1.83 1.69 1.65
C VAL A 186 2.54 3.05 1.73
N GLY A 187 2.97 3.60 0.60
CA GLY A 187 3.62 4.91 0.56
C GLY A 187 2.63 6.08 0.56
N GLY A 188 1.48 5.88 -0.05
CA GLY A 188 0.43 6.88 -0.18
C GLY A 188 -0.63 6.43 -1.17
N TRP A 189 -1.57 7.33 -1.48
CA TRP A 189 -2.64 7.06 -2.44
C TRP A 189 -3.28 8.35 -2.93
N ALA A 190 -3.90 8.30 -4.11
CA ALA A 190 -4.77 9.35 -4.62
C ALA A 190 -6.23 9.17 -4.18
N LYS A 191 -6.91 10.28 -3.86
CA LYS A 191 -8.38 10.37 -3.80
C LYS A 191 -8.88 11.37 -4.84
N LYS A 192 -10.20 11.52 -4.99
CA LYS A 192 -10.80 12.46 -5.95
C LYS A 192 -10.39 13.94 -5.73
N ASN A 193 -10.01 14.30 -4.50
CA ASN A 193 -9.73 15.68 -4.09
C ASN A 193 -8.24 15.98 -3.81
N ALA A 194 -7.49 15.02 -3.28
CA ALA A 194 -6.10 15.24 -2.86
C ALA A 194 -5.28 13.95 -2.96
N LEU A 195 -3.96 14.09 -2.88
CA LEU A 195 -3.03 12.98 -2.66
C LEU A 195 -2.72 12.87 -1.17
N TYR A 196 -2.53 11.65 -0.70
CA TYR A 196 -2.19 11.36 0.69
C TYR A 196 -0.81 10.71 0.72
N CYS A 197 0.11 11.27 1.50
CA CYS A 197 1.50 10.84 1.60
C CYS A 197 1.80 10.34 3.01
N ILE A 198 2.27 9.11 3.16
CA ILE A 198 2.92 8.67 4.40
C ILE A 198 4.33 9.27 4.39
N LYS A 199 4.50 10.39 5.11
CA LYS A 199 5.71 11.22 5.02
C LYS A 199 6.99 10.43 5.28
N GLN A 200 6.98 9.53 6.26
CA GLN A 200 8.12 8.68 6.62
C GLN A 200 8.52 7.67 5.53
N ALA A 201 7.68 7.42 4.52
CA ALA A 201 8.02 6.56 3.38
C ALA A 201 8.99 7.24 2.40
N TYR A 202 9.13 8.56 2.45
CA TYR A 202 9.87 9.33 1.45
C TYR A 202 10.74 10.42 2.06
N LYS A 203 11.90 10.66 1.42
CA LYS A 203 12.62 11.92 1.59
C LYS A 203 11.91 13.00 0.77
N VAL A 204 11.02 13.77 1.40
CA VAL A 204 10.24 14.82 0.72
C VAL A 204 11.17 15.77 -0.05
N GLY A 205 10.84 16.02 -1.31
CA GLY A 205 11.63 16.86 -2.21
C GLY A 205 12.73 16.12 -2.98
N SER A 206 13.03 14.85 -2.67
CA SER A 206 14.02 14.09 -3.44
C SER A 206 13.50 13.72 -4.84
N PRO A 207 14.40 13.41 -5.80
CA PRO A 207 14.00 12.90 -7.11
C PRO A 207 13.09 11.66 -7.03
N GLU A 208 13.31 10.78 -6.07
CA GLU A 208 12.49 9.60 -5.83
C GLU A 208 11.10 9.97 -5.32
N PHE A 209 10.98 10.94 -4.41
CA PHE A 209 9.66 11.46 -3.99
C PHE A 209 8.90 12.06 -5.17
N GLN A 210 9.58 12.85 -6.00
CA GLN A 210 8.96 13.49 -7.17
C GLN A 210 8.46 12.46 -8.19
N ALA A 211 9.28 11.45 -8.50
CA ALA A 211 8.93 10.45 -9.50
C ALA A 211 7.99 9.37 -8.95
N HIS A 212 8.39 8.68 -7.88
CA HIS A 212 7.77 7.43 -7.42
C HIS A 212 6.61 7.62 -6.43
N TYR A 213 6.36 8.85 -5.99
CA TYR A 213 5.16 9.20 -5.24
C TYR A 213 4.36 10.26 -5.99
N LEU A 214 4.92 11.45 -6.15
CA LEU A 214 4.15 12.60 -6.58
C LEU A 214 3.62 12.44 -8.00
N ALA A 215 4.48 12.07 -8.96
CA ALA A 215 4.05 11.86 -10.34
C ALA A 215 3.16 10.60 -10.49
N HIS A 216 3.49 9.52 -9.79
CA HIS A 216 2.69 8.29 -9.76
C HIS A 216 1.23 8.56 -9.29
N GLU A 217 1.08 9.13 -8.10
CA GLU A 217 -0.25 9.40 -7.52
C GLU A 217 -0.98 10.53 -8.27
N ALA A 218 -0.26 11.51 -8.80
CA ALA A 218 -0.85 12.54 -9.66
C ALA A 218 -1.39 11.95 -10.98
N GLN A 219 -0.77 10.88 -11.51
CA GLN A 219 -1.28 10.16 -12.67
C GLN A 219 -2.59 9.45 -12.33
N HIS A 220 -2.69 8.75 -11.20
CA HIS A 220 -3.96 8.19 -10.72
C HIS A 220 -5.03 9.26 -10.55
N PHE A 221 -4.69 10.38 -9.91
CA PHE A 221 -5.60 11.52 -9.73
C PHE A 221 -6.13 12.06 -11.06
N ALA A 222 -5.27 12.14 -12.08
CA ALA A 222 -5.67 12.54 -13.43
C ALA A 222 -6.59 11.50 -14.09
N ASP A 223 -6.25 10.22 -13.97
CA ASP A 223 -6.97 9.13 -14.62
C ASP A 223 -8.33 8.87 -14.00
N TYR A 224 -8.53 9.08 -12.69
CA TYR A 224 -9.86 9.02 -12.07
C TYR A 224 -10.87 9.99 -12.71
N LYS A 225 -10.40 11.12 -13.22
CA LYS A 225 -11.25 12.11 -13.92
C LYS A 225 -11.42 11.78 -15.40
N SER A 226 -10.31 11.43 -16.05
CA SER A 226 -10.29 11.16 -17.49
C SER A 226 -11.00 9.85 -17.84
N PHE A 227 -10.71 8.79 -17.07
CA PHE A 227 -11.07 7.39 -17.31
C PHE A 227 -11.72 6.74 -16.06
N PRO A 228 -12.93 7.18 -15.65
CA PRO A 228 -13.52 6.82 -14.35
C PRO A 228 -13.87 5.33 -14.17
N LYS A 229 -13.91 4.54 -15.25
CA LYS A 229 -14.19 3.08 -15.21
C LYS A 229 -12.95 2.22 -15.42
N LEU A 230 -11.77 2.83 -15.55
CA LEU A 230 -10.53 2.13 -15.83
C LEU A 230 -10.14 1.20 -14.68
N GLN A 231 -9.74 -0.02 -15.02
CA GLN A 231 -9.30 -1.03 -14.05
C GLN A 231 -7.95 -0.66 -13.43
N GLN A 232 -7.71 -1.20 -12.22
CA GLN A 232 -6.48 -0.92 -11.47
C GLN A 232 -5.22 -1.34 -12.25
N THR A 233 -5.26 -2.40 -13.06
CA THR A 233 -4.12 -2.83 -13.89
C THR A 233 -3.63 -1.73 -14.82
N ASP A 234 -4.55 -1.07 -15.51
CA ASP A 234 -4.25 0.01 -16.45
C ASP A 234 -3.87 1.30 -15.73
N LEU A 235 -4.51 1.59 -14.59
CA LEU A 235 -4.14 2.71 -13.73
C LEU A 235 -2.68 2.59 -13.26
N GLU A 236 -2.28 1.41 -12.77
CA GLU A 236 -0.91 1.14 -12.34
C GLU A 236 0.09 1.19 -13.48
N TYR A 237 -0.26 0.61 -14.64
CA TYR A 237 0.59 0.64 -15.82
C TYR A 237 0.88 2.08 -16.26
N ARG A 238 -0.15 2.94 -16.33
CA ARG A 238 0.00 4.36 -16.66
C ARG A 238 0.81 5.12 -15.62
N ALA A 239 0.60 4.86 -14.34
CA ALA A 239 1.37 5.48 -13.26
C ALA A 239 2.85 5.06 -13.30
N LYS A 240 3.17 3.79 -13.58
CA LYS A 240 4.54 3.28 -13.73
C LYS A 240 5.23 3.82 -15.00
N LEU A 241 4.51 3.99 -16.11
CA LEU A 241 5.02 4.67 -17.29
C LEU A 241 5.35 6.14 -16.99
N THR A 242 4.52 6.80 -16.18
CA THR A 242 4.77 8.16 -15.69
C THR A 242 6.03 8.22 -14.83
N GLU A 243 6.20 7.28 -13.89
CA GLU A 243 7.44 7.17 -13.11
C GLU A 243 8.67 7.03 -14.01
N LEU A 244 8.60 6.15 -15.01
CA LEU A 244 9.69 5.93 -15.97
C LEU A 244 9.99 7.19 -16.79
N ALA A 245 8.96 7.91 -17.21
CA ALA A 245 9.09 9.14 -18.00
C ALA A 245 9.83 10.25 -17.23
N VAL A 246 9.63 10.34 -15.90
CA VAL A 246 10.13 11.48 -15.10
C VAL A 246 11.29 11.14 -14.16
N THR A 247 11.57 9.87 -13.89
CA THR A 247 12.64 9.46 -12.97
C THR A 247 14.01 9.96 -13.45
N LYS A 248 14.85 10.38 -12.49
CA LYS A 248 16.24 10.76 -12.74
C LYS A 248 17.18 9.54 -12.78
N THR A 249 16.70 8.36 -12.41
CA THR A 249 17.50 7.12 -12.36
C THR A 249 16.79 5.97 -13.10
N PRO A 250 16.56 6.08 -14.42
CA PRO A 250 15.75 5.12 -15.18
C PRO A 250 16.31 3.70 -15.14
N LYS A 251 17.64 3.51 -15.20
CA LYS A 251 18.27 2.17 -15.08
C LYS A 251 17.92 1.48 -13.75
N LYS A 252 18.03 2.21 -12.63
CA LYS A 252 17.68 1.71 -11.29
C LYS A 252 16.19 1.39 -11.20
N PHE A 253 15.34 2.22 -11.83
CA PHE A 253 13.91 1.96 -11.87
C PHE A 253 13.56 0.71 -12.69
N ILE A 254 14.20 0.50 -13.85
CA ILE A 254 14.03 -0.75 -14.63
C ILE A 254 14.47 -1.98 -13.81
N GLN A 255 15.57 -1.91 -13.06
CA GLN A 255 15.97 -3.00 -12.17
C GLN A 255 14.91 -3.28 -11.10
N LYS A 256 14.32 -2.24 -10.50
CA LYS A 256 13.18 -2.38 -9.58
C LYS A 256 11.99 -3.07 -10.26
N LEU A 257 11.59 -2.62 -11.45
CA LEU A 257 10.50 -3.25 -12.21
C LEU A 257 10.77 -4.72 -12.51
N LYS A 258 11.99 -5.10 -12.88
CA LYS A 258 12.37 -6.51 -13.08
C LYS A 258 12.17 -7.34 -11.81
N SER A 259 12.50 -6.79 -10.64
CA SER A 259 12.32 -7.50 -9.36
C SER A 259 10.86 -7.60 -8.89
N GLU A 260 9.99 -6.71 -9.36
CA GLU A 260 8.56 -6.68 -9.01
C GLU A 260 7.67 -7.35 -10.07
N SER A 261 8.23 -7.64 -11.26
CA SER A 261 7.51 -8.13 -12.43
C SER A 261 6.90 -9.52 -12.21
N LYS A 262 5.57 -9.60 -12.32
CA LYS A 262 4.81 -10.86 -12.34
C LYS A 262 3.63 -10.74 -13.30
N ASN A 263 3.48 -11.70 -14.20
CA ASN A 263 2.35 -11.73 -15.14
C ASN A 263 1.06 -12.23 -14.44
N ASP A 264 0.51 -11.40 -13.55
CA ASP A 264 -0.64 -11.73 -12.73
C ASP A 264 -1.51 -10.49 -12.52
N ARG A 265 -2.66 -10.42 -13.22
CA ARG A 265 -3.57 -9.26 -13.18
C ARG A 265 -4.21 -9.04 -11.80
N GLN A 266 -4.19 -10.04 -10.92
CA GLN A 266 -4.65 -9.87 -9.54
C GLN A 266 -3.67 -9.06 -8.69
N LEU A 267 -2.45 -8.82 -9.22
CA LEU A 267 -1.40 -8.00 -8.61
C LEU A 267 -1.07 -6.80 -9.52
N PRO A 268 -1.91 -5.75 -9.54
CA PRO A 268 -1.80 -4.64 -10.50
C PRO A 268 -0.41 -4.00 -10.61
N HIS A 269 0.27 -3.75 -9.49
CA HIS A 269 1.63 -3.20 -9.49
C HIS A 269 2.65 -4.14 -10.18
N CYS A 270 2.56 -5.45 -9.90
CA CYS A 270 3.47 -6.45 -10.46
C CYS A 270 3.19 -6.69 -11.95
N PHE A 271 1.92 -6.69 -12.34
CA PHE A 271 1.47 -6.79 -13.73
C PHE A 271 1.91 -5.57 -14.55
N ALA A 272 1.76 -4.36 -14.02
CA ALA A 272 2.25 -3.14 -14.64
C ALA A 272 3.77 -3.19 -14.89
N ALA A 273 4.53 -3.68 -13.90
CA ALA A 273 5.97 -3.89 -14.06
C ALA A 273 6.28 -4.92 -15.16
N PHE A 274 5.57 -6.05 -15.18
CA PHE A 274 5.71 -7.07 -16.22
C PHE A 274 5.45 -6.50 -17.63
N LYS A 275 4.35 -5.76 -17.81
CA LYS A 275 3.99 -5.13 -19.08
C LYS A 275 5.09 -4.22 -19.61
N ILE A 276 5.59 -3.29 -18.77
CA ILE A 276 6.68 -2.40 -19.16
C ILE A 276 7.93 -3.20 -19.54
N ILE A 277 8.32 -4.19 -18.74
CA ILE A 277 9.51 -5.01 -19.02
C ILE A 277 9.35 -5.81 -20.32
N SER A 278 8.15 -6.31 -20.63
CA SER A 278 7.87 -7.06 -21.87
C SER A 278 7.93 -6.20 -23.13
N GLU A 279 7.77 -4.89 -22.99
CA GLU A 279 7.77 -3.92 -24.11
C GLU A 279 9.14 -3.26 -24.32
N LEU A 280 10.10 -3.45 -23.40
CA LEU A 280 11.45 -2.91 -23.51
C LEU A 280 12.28 -3.66 -24.56
N LYS A 281 13.01 -2.90 -25.37
CA LYS A 281 14.01 -3.46 -26.27
C LYS A 281 15.32 -3.73 -25.52
N PRO A 282 16.03 -4.84 -25.81
CA PRO A 282 17.35 -5.09 -25.23
C PRO A 282 18.31 -3.92 -25.48
N GLY A 283 19.05 -3.49 -24.45
CA GLY A 283 20.12 -2.49 -24.59
C GLY A 283 19.69 -1.02 -24.71
N GLN A 284 18.42 -0.66 -24.50
CA GLN A 284 17.96 0.74 -24.59
C GLN A 284 18.73 1.69 -23.63
N PRO A 285 19.30 2.81 -24.14
CA PRO A 285 20.02 3.79 -23.31
C PRO A 285 19.06 4.60 -22.41
N PRO A 286 19.53 5.16 -21.27
CA PRO A 286 18.69 5.89 -20.29
C PRO A 286 17.76 6.96 -20.87
N ALA A 287 18.26 7.85 -21.72
CA ALA A 287 17.45 8.92 -22.32
C ALA A 287 16.31 8.34 -23.20
N SER A 288 16.56 7.20 -23.83
CA SER A 288 15.53 6.47 -24.57
C SER A 288 14.50 5.80 -23.65
N LEU A 289 14.85 5.48 -22.40
CA LEU A 289 13.92 4.88 -21.43
C LEU A 289 12.87 5.90 -20.94
N ASN A 290 13.28 7.13 -20.62
CA ASN A 290 12.34 8.18 -20.27
C ASN A 290 11.43 8.53 -21.46
N LYS A 291 12.01 8.66 -22.66
CA LYS A 291 11.24 8.89 -23.90
C LYS A 291 10.26 7.74 -24.16
N PHE A 292 10.69 6.49 -23.98
CA PHE A 292 9.84 5.30 -24.09
C PHE A 292 8.66 5.33 -23.12
N GLY A 293 8.89 5.68 -21.85
CA GLY A 293 7.80 5.85 -20.87
C GLY A 293 6.78 6.91 -21.29
N HIS A 294 7.24 8.04 -21.84
CA HIS A 294 6.39 9.11 -22.36
C HIS A 294 5.58 8.67 -23.59
N GLU A 295 6.24 8.03 -24.56
CA GLU A 295 5.61 7.57 -25.80
C GLU A 295 4.54 6.51 -25.54
N LEU A 296 4.84 5.49 -24.74
CA LEU A 296 3.87 4.46 -24.39
C LEU A 296 2.67 5.03 -23.62
N LEU A 297 2.90 5.99 -22.72
CA LEU A 297 1.80 6.64 -22.00
C LEU A 297 0.87 7.38 -22.98
N SER A 298 1.44 8.09 -23.95
CA SER A 298 0.69 8.80 -25.00
C SER A 298 -0.09 7.83 -25.91
N ILE A 299 0.54 6.73 -26.33
CA ILE A 299 -0.12 5.66 -27.11
C ILE A 299 -1.30 5.09 -26.33
N HIS A 300 -1.09 4.76 -25.05
CA HIS A 300 -2.12 4.21 -24.19
C HIS A 300 -3.27 5.19 -23.96
N THR A 301 -2.98 6.48 -23.78
CA THR A 301 -4.02 7.53 -23.68
C THR A 301 -4.86 7.61 -24.94
N LYS A 302 -4.25 7.55 -26.13
CA LYS A 302 -4.97 7.54 -27.40
C LYS A 302 -5.87 6.29 -27.53
N ALA A 303 -5.35 5.13 -27.17
CA ALA A 303 -6.11 3.87 -27.17
C ALA A 303 -7.34 3.94 -26.25
N LEU A 304 -7.16 4.42 -25.01
CA LEU A 304 -8.26 4.61 -24.06
C LEU A 304 -9.32 5.60 -24.55
N LYS A 305 -8.90 6.71 -25.17
CA LYS A 305 -9.83 7.69 -25.74
C LYS A 305 -10.64 7.07 -26.89
N LYS A 306 -9.98 6.33 -27.80
CA LYS A 306 -10.62 5.62 -28.92
C LYS A 306 -11.63 4.58 -28.43
N ALA A 307 -11.32 3.88 -27.32
CA ALA A 307 -12.21 2.89 -26.70
C ALA A 307 -13.36 3.51 -25.87
N GLY A 308 -13.47 4.84 -25.83
CA GLY A 308 -14.50 5.56 -25.08
C GLY A 308 -14.03 5.89 -23.66
N ALA A 309 -13.48 7.10 -23.46
CA ALA A 309 -12.83 7.48 -22.20
C ALA A 309 -13.71 7.29 -20.94
N LYS A 310 -15.02 7.44 -21.03
CA LYS A 310 -15.93 7.31 -19.87
C LYS A 310 -16.43 5.90 -19.60
N THR A 311 -16.23 4.99 -20.55
CA THR A 311 -16.78 3.63 -20.52
C THR A 311 -15.70 2.55 -20.53
N VAL A 312 -14.53 2.84 -21.09
CA VAL A 312 -13.39 1.93 -21.18
C VAL A 312 -12.99 1.39 -19.81
N ARG A 313 -12.79 0.08 -19.74
CA ARG A 313 -12.37 -0.64 -18.54
C ARG A 313 -10.92 -1.10 -18.60
N SER A 314 -10.42 -1.46 -19.78
CA SER A 314 -9.05 -1.95 -19.98
C SER A 314 -8.67 -1.86 -21.46
N VAL A 315 -7.40 -1.62 -21.76
CA VAL A 315 -6.80 -1.80 -23.11
C VAL A 315 -5.49 -2.58 -23.09
N ILE A 316 -5.05 -3.03 -21.91
CA ILE A 316 -3.95 -3.98 -21.72
C ILE A 316 -4.44 -5.27 -21.08
#